data_AF-A8V3A1-F1
#
_entry.id   AF-A8V3A1-F1
#
_cell.length_a   1.000
_cell.length_b   1.000
_cell.length_c   1.000
_cell.angle_alpha   90.00
_cell.angle_beta   90.00
_cell.angle_gamma   90.00
#
_symmetry.space_group_name_H-M   'P 1'
#
loop_
_entity.id
_entity.type
_entity.pdbx_description
1 polymer ?
#
loop_
_entity_poly.entity_id
_entity_poly.type
_entity_poly.pdbx_seq_one_letter_code
_entity_poly.pdbx_strand_id
1 'polypeptide(L)'
;MEFQFEPASFPWLTVSIVLPLIAAGILFFLSERFAKPISIVISAVVFAISTWMLFAYDYSHYAIQFYEKYNWIPQFGVSYEVGVDALSLTMYWLTALSFLISFIWSVNIKKRVKEYFIAFLVLEAACIGVFVAWDMVWFYIFWEAMLIPMFLIIGVWGYAERIYAATKFFIYTFFGSLFLLIGVVGMYVYQYFHTGKLSTSYFDLANLGLPFNLEIIFFLLLALGFAIKVPMWPFHTWLPAAHVQAPTAGSVILAAVLLKMGTYGFVRFSLPWFPEASKYFIPVCLHLV
;
A
#
# COMPACT_ATOMS: atom_id res chain seq x y z
N MET A 1 -5.69 2.82 -23.22
CA MET A 1 -4.44 3.54 -22.91
C MET A 1 -3.26 2.66 -23.33
N GLU A 2 -2.30 3.20 -24.08
CA GLU A 2 -1.05 2.48 -24.35
C GLU A 2 -0.08 2.70 -23.19
N PHE A 3 0.36 1.62 -22.57
CA PHE A 3 1.33 1.64 -21.47
C PHE A 3 2.69 1.20 -22.00
N GLN A 4 3.73 1.95 -21.64
CA GLN A 4 5.12 1.62 -21.97
C GLN A 4 5.82 1.10 -20.71
N PHE A 5 6.68 0.11 -20.89
CA PHE A 5 7.36 -0.58 -19.79
C PHE A 5 8.86 -0.63 -20.06
N GLU A 6 9.64 -0.31 -19.03
CA GLU A 6 11.08 -0.48 -19.06
C GLU A 6 11.49 -1.55 -18.05
N PRO A 7 11.95 -2.72 -18.54
CA PRO A 7 12.26 -3.83 -17.68
C PRO A 7 13.45 -3.51 -16.76
N ALA A 8 13.37 -3.96 -15.51
CA ALA A 8 14.49 -3.81 -14.59
C ALA A 8 15.66 -4.74 -14.98
N SER A 9 16.88 -4.21 -15.00
CA SER A 9 18.10 -5.03 -15.17
C SER A 9 18.41 -5.89 -13.94
N PHE A 10 17.93 -5.47 -12.78
CA PHE A 10 18.03 -6.17 -11.50
C PHE A 10 16.74 -5.92 -10.70
N PRO A 11 16.24 -6.90 -9.92
CA PRO A 11 14.92 -6.82 -9.28
C PRO A 11 14.92 -5.93 -8.01
N TRP A 12 15.20 -4.63 -8.17
CA TRP A 12 15.35 -3.68 -7.07
C TRP A 12 14.07 -3.53 -6.23
N LEU A 13 12.89 -3.56 -6.85
CA LEU A 13 11.62 -3.39 -6.14
C LEU A 13 11.31 -4.63 -5.31
N THR A 14 11.52 -5.81 -5.89
CA THR A 14 11.37 -7.07 -5.16
C THR A 14 12.36 -7.18 -4.00
N VAL A 15 13.61 -6.75 -4.20
CA VAL A 15 14.59 -6.69 -3.10
C VAL A 15 14.10 -5.78 -1.97
N SER A 16 13.58 -4.59 -2.28
CA SER A 16 13.06 -3.68 -1.26
C SER A 16 11.85 -4.20 -0.48
N ILE A 17 11.04 -5.07 -1.08
CA ILE A 17 9.91 -5.72 -0.40
C ILE A 17 10.40 -6.93 0.42
N VAL A 18 11.24 -7.77 -0.16
CA VAL A 18 11.62 -9.07 0.44
C VAL A 18 12.69 -8.90 1.52
N LEU A 19 13.60 -7.93 1.39
CA LEU A 19 14.70 -7.73 2.34
C LEU A 19 14.21 -7.45 3.78
N PRO A 20 13.23 -6.55 4.03
CA PRO A 20 12.66 -6.38 5.36
C PRO A 20 11.97 -7.65 5.89
N LEU A 21 11.31 -8.42 5.03
CA LEU A 21 10.63 -9.67 5.41
C LEU A 21 11.64 -10.76 5.81
N ILE A 22 12.72 -10.91 5.06
CA ILE A 22 13.82 -11.82 5.41
C ILE A 22 14.43 -11.39 6.75
N ALA A 23 14.71 -10.09 6.93
CA ALA A 23 15.23 -9.57 8.18
C ALA A 23 14.29 -9.84 9.36
N ALA A 24 12.99 -9.67 9.18
CA ALA A 24 11.97 -9.99 10.18
C ALA A 24 11.97 -11.48 10.54
N GLY A 25 12.06 -12.37 9.54
CA GLY A 25 12.15 -13.82 9.73
C GLY A 25 13.42 -14.25 10.47
N ILE A 26 14.58 -13.71 10.09
CA ILE A 26 15.86 -13.97 10.77
C ILE A 26 15.82 -13.46 12.21
N LEU A 27 15.29 -12.25 12.43
CA LEU A 27 15.20 -11.65 13.76
C LEU A 27 14.38 -12.50 14.73
N PHE A 28 13.40 -13.28 14.26
CA PHE A 28 12.63 -14.18 15.10
C PHE A 28 13.52 -15.14 15.92
N PHE A 29 14.58 -15.66 15.28
CA PHE A 29 15.52 -16.63 15.85
C PHE A 29 16.72 -15.98 16.57
N LEU A 30 16.97 -14.69 16.35
CA LEU A 30 18.07 -13.98 16.96
C LEU A 30 17.73 -13.41 18.35
N SER A 31 18.76 -13.13 19.13
CA SER A 31 18.63 -12.43 20.42
C SER A 31 18.19 -10.98 20.23
N GLU A 32 17.42 -10.46 21.19
CA GLU A 32 16.83 -9.10 21.15
C GLU A 32 17.85 -7.97 20.87
N ARG A 33 19.10 -8.11 21.32
CA ARG A 33 20.17 -7.11 21.09
C ARG A 33 20.41 -6.79 19.61
N PHE A 34 20.06 -7.70 18.70
CA PHE A 34 20.24 -7.54 17.26
C PHE A 34 19.05 -6.86 16.56
N ALA A 35 17.89 -6.76 17.21
CA ALA A 35 16.68 -6.21 16.60
C ALA A 35 16.87 -4.77 16.10
N LYS A 36 17.41 -3.90 16.96
CA LYS A 36 17.65 -2.49 16.63
C LYS A 36 18.64 -2.29 15.47
N PRO A 37 19.90 -2.79 15.56
CA PRO A 37 20.88 -2.53 14.51
C PRO A 37 20.49 -3.16 13.18
N ILE A 38 19.97 -4.39 13.17
CA ILE A 38 19.58 -5.07 11.92
C ILE A 38 18.45 -4.29 11.25
N SER A 39 17.39 -3.94 11.96
CA SER A 39 16.26 -3.22 11.34
C SER A 39 16.65 -1.84 10.80
N ILE A 40 17.50 -1.09 11.52
CA ILE A 40 17.98 0.22 11.05
C ILE A 40 18.82 0.05 9.78
N VAL A 41 19.75 -0.91 9.76
CA VAL A 41 20.59 -1.17 8.58
C VAL A 41 19.75 -1.60 7.38
N ILE A 42 18.78 -2.49 7.59
CA ILE A 42 17.90 -2.97 6.52
C ILE A 42 17.06 -1.83 5.94
N SER A 43 16.42 -1.02 6.79
CA SER A 43 15.65 0.13 6.32
C SER A 43 16.53 1.19 5.65
N ALA A 44 17.77 1.38 6.12
CA ALA A 44 18.73 2.27 5.47
C ALA A 44 19.12 1.76 4.06
N VAL A 45 19.26 0.44 3.88
CA VAL A 45 19.49 -0.15 2.55
C VAL A 45 18.28 0.06 1.65
N VAL A 46 17.06 -0.16 2.14
CA VAL A 46 15.83 0.10 1.38
C VAL A 46 15.73 1.57 0.96
N PHE A 47 16.02 2.50 1.87
CA PHE A 47 16.07 3.94 1.56
C PHE A 47 17.18 4.30 0.57
N ALA A 48 18.34 3.65 0.64
CA ALA A 48 19.40 3.84 -0.34
C ALA A 48 18.98 3.36 -1.73
N ILE A 49 18.29 2.20 -1.82
CA ILE A 49 17.72 1.70 -3.08
C ILE A 49 16.69 2.70 -3.63
N SER A 50 15.72 3.14 -2.82
CA SER A 50 14.71 4.10 -3.27
C SER A 50 15.31 5.42 -3.73
N THR A 51 16.37 5.89 -3.05
CA THR A 51 17.08 7.12 -3.39
C THR A 51 17.88 6.97 -4.67
N TRP A 52 18.55 5.84 -4.88
CA TRP A 52 19.23 5.55 -6.13
C TRP A 52 18.23 5.49 -7.30
N MET A 53 17.10 4.81 -7.13
CA MET A 53 16.03 4.76 -8.13
C MET A 53 15.49 6.15 -8.46
N LEU A 54 15.34 7.03 -7.45
CA LEU A 54 14.91 8.42 -7.65
C LEU A 54 15.84 9.19 -8.61
N PHE A 55 17.16 8.98 -8.50
CA PHE A 55 18.14 9.62 -9.39
C PHE A 55 18.31 8.91 -10.73
N ALA A 56 18.09 7.60 -10.77
CA ALA A 56 18.22 6.79 -11.99
C ALA A 56 16.96 6.81 -12.88
N TYR A 57 15.81 7.25 -12.35
CA TYR A 57 14.55 7.35 -13.10
C TYR A 57 14.66 8.36 -14.24
N ASP A 58 14.25 7.96 -15.44
CA ASP A 58 14.18 8.87 -16.59
C ASP A 58 12.87 9.67 -16.56
N TYR A 59 12.97 10.98 -16.31
CA TYR A 59 11.81 11.88 -16.23
C TYR A 59 11.32 12.40 -17.60
N SER A 60 11.96 12.00 -18.70
CA SER A 60 11.63 12.48 -20.05
C SER A 60 10.38 11.83 -20.66
N HIS A 61 9.94 10.69 -20.12
CA HIS A 61 8.75 9.97 -20.59
C HIS A 61 7.94 9.34 -19.45
N TYR A 62 6.70 8.94 -19.77
CA TYR A 62 5.72 8.41 -18.82
C TYR A 62 5.69 6.88 -18.73
N ALA A 63 6.75 6.19 -19.16
CA ALA A 63 6.87 4.75 -19.05
C ALA A 63 6.97 4.29 -17.59
N ILE A 64 6.49 3.07 -17.32
CA ILE A 64 6.65 2.41 -16.03
C ILE A 64 8.03 1.77 -16.01
N GLN A 65 8.89 2.25 -15.13
CA GLN A 65 10.30 1.89 -15.05
C GLN A 65 10.56 0.90 -13.93
N PHE A 66 11.74 0.27 -13.97
CA PHE A 66 12.12 -0.79 -13.04
C PHE A 66 11.06 -1.90 -12.98
N TYR A 67 10.49 -2.21 -14.13
CA TYR A 67 9.35 -3.10 -14.24
C TYR A 67 9.79 -4.56 -14.16
N GLU A 68 9.11 -5.33 -13.30
CA GLU A 68 9.35 -6.74 -13.06
C GLU A 68 8.02 -7.48 -13.16
N LYS A 69 7.95 -8.51 -14.02
CA LYS A 69 6.75 -9.33 -14.20
C LYS A 69 7.09 -10.81 -14.14
N TYR A 70 6.48 -11.52 -13.20
CA TYR A 70 6.59 -12.98 -13.06
C TYR A 70 5.20 -13.60 -12.96
N ASN A 71 4.98 -14.70 -13.67
CA ASN A 71 3.73 -15.45 -13.56
C ASN A 71 3.64 -16.10 -12.18
N TRP A 72 2.60 -15.80 -11.41
CA TRP A 72 2.45 -16.35 -10.05
C TRP A 72 1.38 -17.45 -10.00
N ILE A 73 0.15 -17.15 -10.41
CA ILE A 73 -0.95 -18.13 -10.49
C ILE A 73 -1.62 -18.04 -11.87
N PRO A 74 -1.03 -18.68 -12.91
CA PRO A 74 -1.46 -18.51 -14.29
C PRO A 74 -2.92 -18.89 -14.54
N GLN A 75 -3.45 -19.91 -13.85
CA GLN A 75 -4.85 -20.33 -14.01
C GLN A 75 -5.88 -19.27 -13.60
N PHE A 76 -5.47 -18.28 -12.80
CA PHE A 76 -6.29 -17.15 -12.37
C PHE A 76 -5.83 -15.83 -12.99
N GLY A 77 -4.89 -15.87 -13.94
CA GLY A 77 -4.35 -14.65 -14.55
C GLY A 77 -3.55 -13.76 -13.59
N VAL A 78 -3.09 -14.30 -12.46
CA VAL A 78 -2.39 -13.53 -11.43
C VAL A 78 -0.88 -13.53 -11.70
N SER A 79 -0.32 -12.32 -11.81
CA SER A 79 1.11 -12.10 -11.98
C SER A 79 1.67 -11.33 -10.80
N TYR A 80 2.89 -11.63 -10.38
CA TYR A 80 3.65 -10.66 -9.59
C TYR A 80 4.17 -9.60 -10.55
N GLU A 81 3.49 -8.45 -10.57
CA GLU A 81 3.76 -7.33 -11.47
C GLU A 81 4.07 -6.10 -10.61
N VAL A 82 5.34 -5.66 -10.61
CA VAL A 82 5.80 -4.49 -9.88
C VAL A 82 6.56 -3.53 -10.79
N GLY A 83 6.51 -2.25 -10.49
CA GLY A 83 7.14 -1.20 -11.29
C GLY A 83 6.83 0.17 -10.70
N VAL A 84 7.53 1.21 -11.16
CA VAL A 84 7.30 2.57 -10.69
C VAL A 84 7.11 3.53 -11.86
N ASP A 85 6.11 4.40 -11.73
CA ASP A 85 6.09 5.68 -12.43
C ASP A 85 6.48 6.79 -11.42
N ALA A 86 6.46 8.05 -11.85
CA ALA A 86 6.83 9.19 -11.01
C ALA A 86 6.01 9.29 -9.69
N LEU A 87 4.71 8.94 -9.74
CA LEU A 87 3.84 8.97 -8.55
C LEU A 87 4.23 7.87 -7.56
N SER A 88 4.34 6.63 -8.04
CA SER A 88 4.73 5.47 -7.23
C SER A 88 6.13 5.62 -6.67
N LEU A 89 7.08 6.14 -7.46
CA LEU A 89 8.45 6.38 -7.03
C LEU A 89 8.53 7.41 -5.90
N THR A 90 7.78 8.51 -6.02
CA THR A 90 7.71 9.54 -4.97
C THR A 90 7.16 8.97 -3.66
N MET A 91 6.08 8.19 -3.75
CA MET A 91 5.47 7.56 -2.58
C MET A 91 6.37 6.48 -1.96
N TYR A 92 7.04 5.69 -2.79
CA TYR A 92 8.02 4.69 -2.34
C TYR A 92 9.18 5.35 -1.60
N TRP A 93 9.77 6.42 -2.17
CA TRP A 93 10.86 7.16 -1.54
C TRP A 93 10.45 7.78 -0.19
N LEU A 94 9.28 8.44 -0.15
CA LEU A 94 8.72 9.00 1.09
C LEU A 94 8.49 7.91 2.15
N THR A 95 8.01 6.75 1.73
CA THR A 95 7.77 5.60 2.59
C THR A 95 9.07 5.13 3.21
N ALA A 96 10.09 4.84 2.39
CA ALA A 96 11.39 4.37 2.87
C ALA A 96 12.07 5.37 3.82
N LEU A 97 12.01 6.67 3.52
CA LEU A 97 12.51 7.72 4.42
C LEU A 97 11.78 7.73 5.77
N SER A 98 10.45 7.64 5.74
CA SER A 98 9.61 7.67 6.94
C SER A 98 9.87 6.46 7.84
N PHE A 99 10.09 5.28 7.25
CA PHE A 99 10.48 4.08 7.99
C PHE A 99 11.87 4.20 8.60
N LEU A 100 12.87 4.67 7.84
CA LEU A 100 14.23 4.85 8.36
C LEU A 100 14.25 5.78 9.59
N ILE A 101 13.57 6.93 9.50
CA ILE A 101 13.45 7.86 10.63
C ILE A 101 12.72 7.20 11.81
N SER A 102 11.65 6.44 11.53
CA SER A 102 10.87 5.74 12.56
C SER A 102 11.70 4.66 13.27
N PHE A 103 12.55 3.91 12.55
CA PHE A 103 13.45 2.93 13.15
C PHE A 103 14.51 3.57 14.03
N ILE A 104 15.12 4.68 13.58
CA ILE A 104 16.11 5.45 14.36
C ILE A 104 15.46 5.98 15.65
N TRP A 105 14.25 6.55 15.56
CA TRP A 105 13.52 7.03 16.74
C TRP A 105 13.21 5.90 17.73
N SER A 106 12.91 4.71 17.22
CA SER A 106 12.47 3.56 18.01
C SER A 106 13.59 2.85 18.77
N VAL A 107 14.84 3.35 18.72
CA VAL A 107 15.95 2.87 19.55
C VAL A 107 15.61 2.97 21.05
N ASN A 108 14.70 3.86 21.43
CA ASN A 108 14.25 4.02 22.82
C ASN A 108 13.21 2.99 23.27
N ILE A 109 12.66 2.16 22.39
CA ILE A 109 11.72 1.09 22.76
C ILE A 109 12.41 0.07 23.69
N LYS A 110 11.74 -0.24 24.80
CA LYS A 110 12.19 -1.19 25.85
C LYS A 110 11.26 -2.38 26.05
N LYS A 111 9.99 -2.27 25.62
CA LYS A 111 8.98 -3.32 25.76
C LYS A 111 8.95 -4.16 24.49
N ARG A 112 9.09 -5.48 24.60
CA ARG A 112 8.94 -6.43 23.47
C ARG A 112 9.69 -5.93 22.24
N VAL A 113 10.99 -5.63 22.43
CA VAL A 113 11.77 -4.89 21.44
C VAL A 113 11.84 -5.68 20.15
N LYS A 114 12.13 -6.98 20.25
CA LYS A 114 12.22 -7.85 19.07
C LYS A 114 10.93 -7.84 18.25
N GLU A 115 9.78 -8.03 18.90
CA GLU A 115 8.48 -8.07 18.24
C GLU A 115 8.10 -6.71 17.61
N TYR A 116 8.50 -5.60 18.22
CA TYR A 116 8.27 -4.26 17.67
C TYR A 116 8.96 -4.07 16.33
N PHE A 117 10.25 -4.39 16.29
CA PHE A 117 11.08 -4.22 15.09
C PHE A 117 10.69 -5.21 13.98
N ILE A 118 10.26 -6.43 14.33
CA ILE A 118 9.66 -7.39 13.38
C ILE A 118 8.37 -6.81 12.78
N ALA A 119 7.47 -6.28 13.61
CA ALA A 119 6.22 -5.69 13.12
C ALA A 119 6.47 -4.49 12.20
N PHE A 120 7.43 -3.62 12.54
CA PHE A 120 7.80 -2.48 11.69
C PHE A 120 8.45 -2.90 10.36
N LEU A 121 9.30 -3.93 10.32
CA LEU A 121 9.88 -4.44 9.08
C LEU A 121 8.82 -5.06 8.15
N VAL A 122 7.87 -5.80 8.71
CA VAL A 122 6.74 -6.34 7.94
C VAL A 122 5.86 -5.19 7.42
N LEU A 123 5.62 -4.17 8.25
CA LEU A 123 4.87 -2.98 7.84
C LEU A 123 5.59 -2.20 6.73
N GLU A 124 6.91 -2.05 6.79
CA GLU A 124 7.73 -1.40 5.75
C GLU A 124 7.56 -2.11 4.40
N ALA A 125 7.76 -3.43 4.37
CA ALA A 125 7.60 -4.24 3.16
C ALA A 125 6.20 -4.14 2.57
N ALA A 126 5.16 -4.29 3.41
CA ALA A 126 3.78 -4.20 2.96
C ALA A 126 3.46 -2.80 2.40
N CYS A 127 3.92 -1.74 3.07
CA CYS A 127 3.69 -0.38 2.61
C CYS A 127 4.37 -0.06 1.28
N ILE A 128 5.60 -0.54 1.07
CA ILE A 128 6.30 -0.40 -0.21
C ILE A 128 5.53 -1.15 -1.30
N GLY A 129 5.12 -2.39 -1.02
CA GLY A 129 4.35 -3.23 -1.94
C GLY A 129 3.08 -2.55 -2.47
N VAL A 130 2.33 -1.83 -1.63
CA VAL A 130 1.12 -1.09 -2.05
C VAL A 130 1.40 -0.08 -3.17
N PHE A 131 2.53 0.64 -3.11
CA PHE A 131 2.82 1.70 -4.08
C PHE A 131 3.43 1.20 -5.38
N VAL A 132 4.04 0.02 -5.37
CA VAL A 132 4.79 -0.50 -6.53
C VAL A 132 4.08 -1.66 -7.23
N ALA A 133 3.02 -2.23 -6.63
CA ALA A 133 2.24 -3.30 -7.23
C ALA A 133 1.31 -2.79 -8.35
N TRP A 134 1.36 -3.48 -9.49
CA TRP A 134 0.48 -3.29 -10.64
C TRP A 134 -0.50 -4.45 -10.85
N ASP A 135 -0.35 -5.56 -10.15
CA ASP A 135 -1.36 -6.62 -10.09
C ASP A 135 -2.29 -6.41 -8.89
N MET A 136 -3.60 -6.50 -9.11
CA MET A 136 -4.63 -6.16 -8.12
C MET A 136 -4.77 -7.16 -6.98
N VAL A 137 -4.39 -8.42 -7.19
CA VAL A 137 -4.32 -9.38 -6.09
C VAL A 137 -3.14 -9.02 -5.20
N TRP A 138 -1.98 -8.72 -5.76
CA TRP A 138 -0.81 -8.29 -4.98
C TRP A 138 -1.01 -6.95 -4.28
N PHE A 139 -1.61 -5.97 -4.97
CA PHE A 139 -1.99 -4.70 -4.36
C PHE A 139 -2.90 -4.91 -3.14
N TYR A 140 -3.94 -5.74 -3.28
CA TYR A 140 -4.85 -6.04 -2.17
C TYR A 140 -4.16 -6.81 -1.04
N ILE A 141 -3.30 -7.78 -1.36
CA ILE A 141 -2.50 -8.52 -0.37
C ILE A 141 -1.64 -7.55 0.45
N PHE A 142 -0.92 -6.62 -0.19
CA PHE A 142 -0.11 -5.63 0.53
C PHE A 142 -0.96 -4.66 1.33
N TRP A 143 -2.09 -4.22 0.77
CA TRP A 143 -3.06 -3.32 1.41
C TRP A 143 -3.65 -3.90 2.70
N GLU A 144 -3.93 -5.21 2.72
CA GLU A 144 -4.40 -5.91 3.91
C GLU A 144 -3.26 -6.31 4.84
N ALA A 145 -2.13 -6.76 4.29
CA ALA A 145 -0.98 -7.21 5.06
C ALA A 145 -0.42 -6.11 5.97
N MET A 146 -0.50 -4.84 5.58
CA MET A 146 -0.07 -3.71 6.42
C MET A 146 -1.00 -3.45 7.62
N LEU A 147 -2.27 -3.84 7.56
CA LEU A 147 -3.21 -3.61 8.67
C LEU A 147 -2.82 -4.40 9.92
N ILE A 148 -2.35 -5.63 9.74
CA ILE A 148 -1.97 -6.54 10.84
C ILE A 148 -0.83 -5.96 11.70
N PRO A 149 0.36 -5.64 11.16
CA PRO A 149 1.43 -5.07 11.97
C PRO A 149 1.04 -3.70 12.52
N MET A 150 0.29 -2.85 11.79
CA MET A 150 -0.16 -1.56 12.33
C MET A 150 -1.10 -1.74 13.52
N PHE A 151 -2.04 -2.68 13.44
CA PHE A 151 -2.92 -3.06 14.54
C PHE A 151 -2.13 -3.48 15.78
N LEU A 152 -1.10 -4.32 15.60
CA LEU A 152 -0.21 -4.73 16.69
C LEU A 152 0.60 -3.57 17.26
N ILE A 153 1.15 -2.71 16.40
CA ILE A 153 1.93 -1.52 16.80
C ILE A 153 1.11 -0.62 17.72
N ILE A 154 -0.15 -0.33 17.35
CA ILE A 154 -1.06 0.43 18.20
C ILE A 154 -1.40 -0.39 19.45
N GLY A 155 -1.93 -1.60 19.31
CA GLY A 155 -2.52 -2.36 20.42
C GLY A 155 -1.53 -2.80 21.51
N VAL A 156 -0.26 -3.00 21.18
CA VAL A 156 0.77 -3.46 22.12
C VAL A 156 1.65 -2.32 22.63
N TRP A 157 2.03 -1.36 21.79
CA TRP A 157 2.97 -0.27 22.12
C TRP A 157 2.35 1.10 22.21
N GLY A 158 1.05 1.24 21.96
CA GLY A 158 0.31 2.47 22.16
C GLY A 158 0.10 2.87 23.62
N TYR A 159 -0.59 4.00 23.79
CA TYR A 159 -0.88 4.65 25.07
C TYR A 159 -2.15 4.08 25.75
N ALA A 160 -2.82 4.87 26.59
CA ALA A 160 -3.86 4.40 27.51
C ALA A 160 -5.01 3.64 26.83
N GLU A 161 -5.60 4.21 25.77
CA GLU A 161 -6.78 3.67 25.07
C GLU A 161 -6.40 2.84 23.83
N ARG A 162 -5.21 2.24 23.84
CA ARG A 162 -4.63 1.58 22.66
C ARG A 162 -5.44 0.41 22.11
N ILE A 163 -6.12 -0.35 22.96
CA ILE A 163 -6.90 -1.52 22.51
C ILE A 163 -8.15 -1.05 21.76
N TYR A 164 -8.85 -0.04 22.30
CA TYR A 164 -9.97 0.60 21.63
C TYR A 164 -9.54 1.21 20.30
N ALA A 165 -8.46 1.98 20.29
CA ALA A 165 -7.94 2.64 19.09
C ALA A 165 -7.51 1.63 18.01
N ALA A 166 -6.76 0.58 18.38
CA ALA A 166 -6.33 -0.45 17.44
C ALA A 166 -7.53 -1.20 16.85
N THR A 167 -8.49 -1.61 17.68
CA THR A 167 -9.69 -2.33 17.24
C THR A 167 -10.55 -1.45 16.32
N LYS A 168 -10.75 -0.18 16.69
CA LYS A 168 -11.49 0.77 15.86
C LYS A 168 -10.81 1.00 14.51
N PHE A 169 -9.49 1.23 14.51
CA PHE A 169 -8.68 1.37 13.29
C PHE A 169 -8.85 0.15 12.38
N PHE A 170 -8.66 -1.05 12.93
CA PHE A 170 -8.72 -2.29 12.16
C PHE A 170 -10.11 -2.49 11.57
N ILE A 171 -11.18 -2.44 12.38
CA ILE A 171 -12.55 -2.67 11.90
C ILE A 171 -12.96 -1.64 10.84
N TYR A 172 -12.69 -0.35 11.05
CA TYR A 172 -13.03 0.69 10.07
C TYR A 172 -12.35 0.43 8.73
N THR A 173 -11.03 0.24 8.76
CA THR A 173 -10.23 0.16 7.54
C THR A 173 -10.40 -1.19 6.82
N PHE A 174 -10.58 -2.28 7.58
CA PHE A 174 -10.92 -3.60 7.04
C PHE A 174 -12.31 -3.60 6.40
N PHE A 175 -13.30 -2.95 7.02
CA PHE A 175 -14.63 -2.84 6.41
C PHE A 175 -14.57 -2.13 5.06
N GLY A 176 -13.82 -1.03 4.96
CA GLY A 176 -13.61 -0.34 3.68
C GLY A 176 -12.92 -1.20 2.64
N SER A 177 -11.93 -1.99 3.04
CA SER A 177 -11.20 -2.85 2.10
C SER A 177 -12.02 -4.02 1.57
N LEU A 178 -13.08 -4.46 2.27
CA LEU A 178 -14.02 -5.44 1.71
C LEU A 178 -14.71 -4.90 0.45
N PHE A 179 -15.11 -3.61 0.43
CA PHE A 179 -15.71 -3.01 -0.77
C PHE A 179 -14.71 -2.85 -1.90
N LEU A 180 -13.48 -2.49 -1.58
CA LEU A 180 -12.37 -2.49 -2.55
C LEU A 180 -12.20 -3.88 -3.19
N LEU A 181 -12.18 -4.95 -2.38
CA LEU A 181 -12.09 -6.32 -2.87
C LEU A 181 -13.27 -6.68 -3.77
N ILE A 182 -14.50 -6.37 -3.35
CA ILE A 182 -15.71 -6.63 -4.14
C ILE A 182 -15.65 -5.91 -5.48
N GLY A 183 -15.16 -4.67 -5.52
CA GLY A 183 -15.00 -3.90 -6.76
C GLY A 183 -13.96 -4.54 -7.71
N VAL A 184 -12.77 -4.88 -7.19
CA VAL A 184 -11.72 -5.54 -7.98
C VAL A 184 -12.17 -6.90 -8.50
N VAL A 185 -12.76 -7.74 -7.64
CA VAL A 185 -13.30 -9.06 -8.03
C VAL A 185 -14.44 -8.91 -9.02
N GLY A 186 -15.32 -7.92 -8.84
CA GLY A 186 -16.41 -7.63 -9.76
C GLY A 186 -15.91 -7.26 -11.15
N MET A 187 -14.87 -6.42 -11.25
CA MET A 187 -14.22 -6.10 -12.53
C MET A 187 -13.53 -7.31 -13.16
N TYR A 188 -12.83 -8.13 -12.37
CA TYR A 188 -12.21 -9.37 -12.83
C TYR A 188 -13.24 -10.37 -13.40
N VAL A 189 -14.37 -10.53 -12.71
CA VAL A 189 -15.48 -11.37 -13.20
C VAL A 189 -16.10 -10.78 -14.46
N TYR A 190 -16.32 -9.47 -14.50
CA TYR A 190 -16.83 -8.79 -15.69
C TYR A 190 -15.91 -9.00 -16.91
N GLN A 191 -14.60 -8.84 -16.73
CA GLN A 191 -13.58 -9.09 -17.74
C GLN A 191 -13.71 -10.50 -18.32
N TYR A 192 -13.84 -11.51 -17.45
CA TYR A 192 -13.96 -12.90 -17.88
C TYR A 192 -15.15 -13.11 -18.81
N PHE A 193 -16.33 -12.61 -18.44
CA PHE A 193 -17.53 -12.78 -19.24
C PHE A 193 -17.53 -11.99 -20.55
N HIS A 194 -16.78 -10.88 -20.64
CA HIS A 194 -16.74 -10.03 -21.84
C HIS A 194 -15.60 -10.38 -22.80
N THR A 195 -14.48 -10.88 -22.29
CA THR A 195 -13.25 -11.09 -23.08
C THR A 195 -12.83 -12.55 -23.15
N GLY A 196 -13.38 -13.42 -22.28
CA GLY A 196 -12.95 -14.81 -22.12
C GLY A 196 -11.55 -14.96 -21.49
N LYS A 197 -10.91 -13.87 -21.07
CA LYS A 197 -9.58 -13.85 -20.47
C LYS A 197 -9.66 -13.56 -18.98
N LEU A 198 -8.73 -14.13 -18.22
CA LEU A 198 -8.52 -13.84 -16.81
C LEU A 198 -7.21 -13.06 -16.67
N SER A 199 -7.28 -11.87 -16.06
CA SER A 199 -6.11 -11.10 -15.69
C SER A 199 -6.43 -10.16 -14.53
N THR A 200 -5.56 -10.16 -13.52
CA THR A 200 -5.64 -9.22 -12.39
C THR A 200 -4.70 -8.04 -12.57
N SER A 201 -4.04 -7.93 -13.73
CA SER A 201 -3.18 -6.80 -14.07
C SER A 201 -3.99 -5.51 -14.15
N TYR A 202 -3.45 -4.44 -13.55
CA TYR A 202 -3.99 -3.08 -13.64
C TYR A 202 -4.27 -2.69 -15.10
N PHE A 203 -3.36 -3.01 -16.01
CA PHE A 203 -3.43 -2.55 -17.41
C PHE A 203 -4.59 -3.20 -18.16
N ASP A 204 -4.90 -4.45 -17.86
CA ASP A 204 -6.02 -5.17 -18.48
C ASP A 204 -7.37 -4.73 -17.89
N LEU A 205 -7.40 -4.47 -16.59
CA LEU A 205 -8.60 -3.98 -15.89
C LEU A 205 -8.94 -2.53 -16.22
N ALA A 206 -7.93 -1.68 -16.45
CA ALA A 206 -8.12 -0.28 -16.85
C ALA A 206 -8.75 -0.13 -18.25
N ASN A 207 -8.64 -1.14 -19.12
CA ASN A 207 -9.06 -1.08 -20.52
C ASN A 207 -10.37 -1.84 -20.80
N LEU A 208 -11.19 -2.14 -19.78
CA LEU A 208 -12.42 -2.95 -19.93
C LEU A 208 -13.55 -2.25 -20.70
N GLY A 209 -13.51 -0.93 -20.87
CA GLY A 209 -14.55 -0.18 -21.56
C GLY A 209 -15.93 -0.35 -20.91
N LEU A 210 -16.02 -0.03 -19.61
CA LEU A 210 -17.22 -0.26 -18.82
C LEU A 210 -18.38 0.65 -19.28
N PRO A 211 -19.62 0.16 -19.34
CA PRO A 211 -20.78 1.03 -19.49
C PRO A 211 -20.94 1.91 -18.24
N PHE A 212 -21.43 3.13 -18.41
CA PHE A 212 -21.50 4.14 -17.35
C PHE A 212 -22.16 3.66 -16.04
N ASN A 213 -23.22 2.86 -16.12
CA ASN A 213 -23.87 2.31 -14.92
C ASN A 213 -22.94 1.40 -14.10
N LEU A 214 -22.07 0.62 -14.77
CA LEU A 214 -21.08 -0.22 -14.10
C LEU A 214 -19.88 0.62 -13.63
N GLU A 215 -19.48 1.65 -14.37
CA GLU A 215 -18.49 2.62 -13.87
C GLU A 215 -18.93 3.22 -12.53
N ILE A 216 -20.20 3.64 -12.40
CA ILE A 216 -20.74 4.17 -11.14
C ILE A 216 -20.59 3.14 -10.00
N ILE A 217 -20.99 1.89 -10.24
CA ILE A 217 -20.96 0.85 -9.21
C ILE A 217 -19.53 0.59 -8.76
N PHE A 218 -18.62 0.32 -9.70
CA PHE A 218 -17.23 0.02 -9.37
C PHE A 218 -16.48 1.23 -8.81
N PHE A 219 -16.77 2.42 -9.31
CA PHE A 219 -16.27 3.68 -8.73
C PHE A 219 -16.66 3.79 -7.27
N LEU A 220 -17.94 3.62 -6.91
CA LEU A 220 -18.39 3.75 -5.52
C LEU A 220 -17.78 2.69 -4.60
N LEU A 221 -17.62 1.45 -5.09
CA LEU A 221 -16.98 0.37 -4.34
C LEU A 221 -15.51 0.69 -4.00
N LEU A 222 -14.73 1.12 -5.01
CA LEU A 222 -13.33 1.50 -4.84
C LEU A 222 -13.20 2.79 -4.01
N ALA A 223 -13.99 3.81 -4.35
CA ALA A 223 -14.01 5.10 -3.68
C ALA A 223 -14.36 4.99 -2.20
N LEU A 224 -15.29 4.10 -1.80
CA LEU A 224 -15.59 3.89 -0.39
C LEU A 224 -14.39 3.31 0.37
N GLY A 225 -13.71 2.33 -0.20
CA GLY A 225 -12.51 1.74 0.39
C GLY A 225 -11.38 2.77 0.56
N PHE A 226 -11.17 3.61 -0.46
CA PHE A 226 -10.18 4.69 -0.40
C PHE A 226 -10.61 5.84 0.52
N ALA A 227 -11.87 6.25 0.51
CA ALA A 227 -12.41 7.35 1.33
C ALA A 227 -12.28 7.07 2.83
N ILE A 228 -12.51 5.82 3.24
CA ILE A 228 -12.26 5.39 4.62
C ILE A 228 -10.78 5.53 4.98
N LYS A 229 -9.87 5.22 4.05
CA LYS A 229 -8.41 5.32 4.26
C LYS A 229 -7.88 6.76 4.19
N VAL A 230 -8.53 7.65 3.43
CA VAL A 230 -8.26 9.12 3.29
C VAL A 230 -8.88 9.97 4.42
N PRO A 231 -9.43 9.33 5.45
CA PRO A 231 -10.51 9.83 6.30
C PRO A 231 -11.37 10.98 5.73
N MET A 232 -12.11 10.74 4.65
CA MET A 232 -13.14 11.69 4.17
C MET A 232 -14.32 11.76 5.15
N TRP A 233 -15.07 12.86 5.18
CA TRP A 233 -16.34 12.90 5.92
C TRP A 233 -17.36 11.94 5.27
N PRO A 234 -18.13 11.13 6.04
CA PRO A 234 -18.19 10.98 7.50
C PRO A 234 -17.28 9.86 8.06
N PHE A 235 -16.37 9.29 7.26
CA PHE A 235 -15.57 8.10 7.57
C PHE A 235 -14.27 8.36 8.36
N HIS A 236 -14.10 9.54 8.96
CA HIS A 236 -12.83 9.97 9.55
C HIS A 236 -12.62 9.61 11.02
N THR A 237 -13.64 9.10 11.73
CA THR A 237 -13.60 9.03 13.21
C THR A 237 -12.60 8.02 13.78
N TRP A 238 -12.05 7.11 12.95
CA TRP A 238 -10.98 6.21 13.36
C TRP A 238 -9.64 6.96 13.49
N LEU A 239 -9.44 8.02 12.71
CA LEU A 239 -8.17 8.72 12.58
C LEU A 239 -7.71 9.36 13.91
N PRO A 240 -8.53 10.17 14.62
CA PRO A 240 -8.08 10.78 15.88
C PRO A 240 -7.76 9.73 16.94
N ALA A 241 -8.57 8.67 17.03
CA ALA A 241 -8.35 7.59 17.99
C ALA A 241 -7.01 6.87 17.72
N ALA A 242 -6.73 6.55 16.45
CA ALA A 242 -5.49 5.88 16.07
C ALA A 242 -4.25 6.76 16.31
N HIS A 243 -4.27 8.03 15.90
CA HIS A 243 -3.10 8.91 16.03
C HIS A 243 -2.76 9.27 17.48
N VAL A 244 -3.77 9.51 18.31
CA VAL A 244 -3.55 9.88 19.72
C VAL A 244 -2.96 8.70 20.49
N GLN A 245 -3.34 7.46 20.14
CA GLN A 245 -2.94 6.28 20.90
C GLN A 245 -1.76 5.51 20.31
N ALA A 246 -1.41 5.70 19.03
CA ALA A 246 -0.24 5.07 18.44
C ALA A 246 1.06 5.59 19.08
N PRO A 247 2.10 4.75 19.26
CA PRO A 247 3.42 5.24 19.64
C PRO A 247 3.93 6.24 18.60
N THR A 248 4.81 7.17 18.98
CA THR A 248 5.29 8.27 18.10
C THR A 248 5.68 7.81 16.70
N ALA A 249 6.54 6.79 16.57
CA ALA A 249 6.93 6.22 15.28
C ALA A 249 5.75 5.61 14.51
N GLY A 250 4.80 4.97 15.20
CA GLY A 250 3.57 4.46 14.57
C GLY A 250 2.68 5.60 14.05
N SER A 251 2.59 6.72 14.78
CA SER A 251 1.83 7.91 14.36
C SER A 251 2.47 8.59 13.14
N VAL A 252 3.80 8.61 13.06
CA VAL A 252 4.54 9.07 11.87
C VAL A 252 4.17 8.22 10.65
N ILE A 253 4.22 6.88 10.76
CA ILE A 253 3.88 6.00 9.64
C ILE A 253 2.40 6.11 9.24
N LEU A 254 1.48 6.21 10.22
CA LEU A 254 0.07 6.48 9.96
C LEU A 254 -0.09 7.74 9.10
N ALA A 255 0.54 8.85 9.52
CA ALA A 255 0.35 10.14 8.87
C ALA A 255 1.08 10.24 7.52
N ALA A 256 2.33 9.82 7.47
CA ALA A 256 3.20 10.00 6.31
C ALA A 256 2.89 9.02 5.18
N VAL A 257 2.42 7.81 5.52
CA VAL A 257 2.30 6.70 4.57
C VAL A 257 0.84 6.24 4.43
N LEU A 258 0.21 5.77 5.51
CA LEU A 258 -1.09 5.09 5.40
C LEU A 258 -2.21 5.99 4.86
N LEU A 259 -2.20 7.29 5.20
CA LEU A 259 -3.15 8.24 4.62
C LEU A 259 -2.90 8.50 3.13
N LYS A 260 -1.63 8.53 2.71
CA LYS A 260 -1.25 8.76 1.31
C LYS A 260 -1.70 7.61 0.42
N MET A 261 -1.76 6.39 0.94
CA MET A 261 -2.23 5.21 0.20
C MET A 261 -3.68 5.34 -0.25
N GLY A 262 -4.55 5.95 0.57
CA GLY A 262 -5.93 6.22 0.17
C GLY A 262 -6.01 7.18 -1.02
N THR A 263 -5.29 8.30 -0.94
CA THR A 263 -5.24 9.29 -2.04
C THR A 263 -4.57 8.71 -3.28
N TYR A 264 -3.49 7.96 -3.10
CA TYR A 264 -2.86 7.18 -4.16
C TYR A 264 -3.87 6.25 -4.82
N GLY A 265 -4.71 5.57 -4.06
CA GLY A 265 -5.77 4.71 -4.59
C GLY A 265 -6.77 5.46 -5.48
N PHE A 266 -7.23 6.63 -5.05
CA PHE A 266 -8.09 7.48 -5.88
C PHE A 266 -7.41 7.89 -7.19
N VAL A 267 -6.18 8.40 -7.11
CA VAL A 267 -5.44 8.92 -8.28
C VAL A 267 -5.06 7.79 -9.24
N ARG A 268 -4.64 6.65 -8.70
CA ARG A 268 -4.17 5.50 -9.47
C ARG A 268 -5.31 4.70 -10.07
N PHE A 269 -6.39 4.45 -9.34
CA PHE A 269 -7.44 3.52 -9.76
C PHE A 269 -8.72 4.26 -10.11
N SER A 270 -9.34 4.96 -9.16
CA SER A 270 -10.69 5.52 -9.35
C SER A 270 -10.76 6.50 -10.52
N LEU A 271 -9.87 7.49 -10.58
CA LEU A 271 -9.89 8.53 -11.60
C LEU A 271 -9.67 8.00 -13.03
N PRO A 272 -8.61 7.20 -13.32
CA PRO A 272 -8.36 6.73 -14.67
C PRO A 272 -9.22 5.54 -15.09
N TRP A 273 -9.71 4.69 -14.16
CA TRP A 273 -10.53 3.52 -14.53
C TRP A 273 -11.99 3.87 -14.77
N PHE A 274 -12.51 4.89 -14.09
CA PHE A 274 -13.91 5.31 -14.19
C PHE A 274 -14.02 6.80 -14.49
N PRO A 275 -13.57 7.25 -15.68
CA PRO A 275 -13.47 8.68 -15.99
C PRO A 275 -14.83 9.37 -15.99
N GLU A 276 -15.90 8.72 -16.46
CA GLU A 276 -17.23 9.34 -16.53
C GLU A 276 -17.89 9.34 -15.14
N ALA A 277 -17.79 8.25 -14.38
CA ALA A 277 -18.25 8.23 -12.99
C ALA A 277 -17.49 9.25 -12.12
N SER A 278 -16.17 9.37 -12.31
CA SER A 278 -15.34 10.35 -11.60
C SER A 278 -15.82 11.77 -11.85
N LYS A 279 -16.09 12.16 -13.11
CA LYS A 279 -16.66 13.47 -13.46
C LYS A 279 -18.04 13.68 -12.83
N TYR A 280 -18.89 12.65 -12.87
CA TYR A 280 -20.24 12.69 -12.31
C TYR A 280 -20.23 12.95 -10.79
N PHE A 281 -19.28 12.35 -10.06
CA PHE A 281 -19.18 12.48 -8.60
C PHE A 281 -18.30 13.64 -8.10
N ILE A 282 -17.71 14.47 -8.98
CA ILE A 282 -16.92 15.65 -8.55
C ILE A 282 -17.64 16.49 -7.49
N PRO A 283 -18.93 16.89 -7.68
CA PRO A 283 -19.60 17.71 -6.69
C PRO A 283 -19.68 17.02 -5.33
N VAL A 284 -20.02 15.74 -5.29
CA VAL A 284 -20.11 14.97 -4.05
C VAL A 284 -18.75 14.90 -3.38
N CYS A 285 -17.69 14.50 -4.10
CA CYS A 285 -16.35 14.39 -3.56
C CYS A 285 -15.85 15.70 -2.93
N LEU A 286 -16.12 16.85 -3.55
CA LEU A 286 -15.72 18.17 -3.02
C LEU A 286 -16.42 18.54 -1.71
N HIS A 287 -17.63 18.02 -1.44
CA HIS A 287 -18.35 18.24 -0.18
C HIS A 287 -17.90 17.29 0.95
N LEU A 288 -17.14 16.25 0.62
CA LEU A 288 -16.73 15.19 1.56
C LEU A 288 -15.25 15.32 2.02
N VAL A 289 -14.52 16.34 1.55
CA VAL A 289 -13.12 16.62 1.94
C VAL A 289 -13.05 17.39 3.25
#